data_AF-A0A829YK20-F1
#
_entry.id   AF-A0A829YK20-F1
#
_cell.length_a   1.000
_cell.length_b   1.000
_cell.length_c   1.000
_cell.angle_alpha   90.00
_cell.angle_beta   90.00
_cell.angle_gamma   90.00
#
_symmetry.space_group_name_H-M   'P 1'
#
loop_
_entity.id
_entity.type
_entity.pdbx_description
1 polymer ?
#
loop_
_entity_poly.entity_id
_entity_poly.type
_entity_poly.pdbx_seq_one_letter_code
_entity_poly.pdbx_strand_id
1 'polypeptide(L)'
;MSNRALAFALTLCACAATPSHAGEESIRLKEGMGRDVTTARCAVCHSLDYIIMVAPVMNRAAWEKSVRKMIDVFGAPMSEQDARSIVEYLGKHYSVSEAPAQSIQAPVPARAAMTMGVTRQTD
;
A
#
# COMPACT_ATOMS: atom_id res chain seq x y z
N MET A 1 29.63 72.47 7.51
CA MET A 1 28.29 72.85 7.00
C MET A 1 27.76 71.68 6.19
N SER A 2 26.72 71.05 6.72
CA SER A 2 25.98 69.93 6.11
C SER A 2 25.24 70.39 4.85
N ASN A 3 25.13 69.53 3.84
CA ASN A 3 23.81 69.29 3.26
C ASN A 3 23.69 67.91 2.59
N ARG A 4 22.65 67.19 2.98
CA ARG A 4 22.22 65.90 2.44
C ARG A 4 21.13 66.16 1.41
N ALA A 5 21.15 65.48 0.27
CA ALA A 5 19.98 65.28 -0.58
C ALA A 5 20.04 63.81 -1.06
N LEU A 6 19.30 62.90 -0.42
CA LEU A 6 17.99 62.41 -0.87
C LEU A 6 18.09 61.80 -2.28
N ALA A 7 18.46 60.52 -2.38
CA ALA A 7 17.56 59.36 -2.29
C ALA A 7 16.60 59.27 -3.48
N PHE A 8 16.98 58.46 -4.48
CA PHE A 8 16.01 57.72 -5.29
C PHE A 8 16.13 56.25 -4.88
N ALA A 9 15.11 55.79 -4.16
CA ALA A 9 15.00 54.45 -3.64
C ALA A 9 14.94 53.44 -4.80
N LEU A 10 16.06 52.76 -5.02
CA LEU A 10 16.19 51.63 -5.93
C LEU A 10 15.76 50.37 -5.17
N THR A 11 14.46 50.11 -5.07
CA THR A 11 14.00 48.80 -4.60
C THR A 11 12.84 48.32 -5.45
N LEU A 12 13.20 47.89 -6.66
CA LEU A 12 12.36 46.99 -7.44
C LEU A 12 12.24 45.70 -6.63
N CYS A 13 11.12 45.51 -5.94
CA CYS A 13 10.79 44.26 -5.28
C CYS A 13 10.57 43.21 -6.37
N ALA A 14 11.65 42.57 -6.79
CA ALA A 14 11.60 41.39 -7.62
C ALA A 14 10.95 40.29 -6.79
N CYS A 15 9.65 40.06 -7.00
CA CYS A 15 9.00 38.84 -6.59
C CYS A 15 9.74 37.69 -7.27
N ALA A 16 10.72 37.11 -6.58
CA ALA A 16 11.33 35.87 -7.01
C ALA A 16 10.21 34.82 -6.96
N ALA A 17 9.61 34.55 -8.12
CA ALA A 17 8.75 33.40 -8.32
C ALA A 17 9.64 32.18 -8.17
N THR A 18 9.75 31.66 -6.95
CA THR A 18 10.33 30.34 -6.73
C THR A 18 9.49 29.36 -7.52
N PRO A 19 10.06 28.61 -8.48
CA PRO A 19 9.32 27.52 -9.09
C PRO A 19 8.91 26.58 -7.97
N SER A 20 7.60 26.47 -7.75
CA SER A 20 7.00 25.45 -6.91
C SER A 20 7.32 24.11 -7.57
N HIS A 21 8.40 23.47 -7.13
CA HIS A 21 8.63 22.07 -7.44
C HIS A 21 7.60 21.29 -6.63
N ALA A 22 6.44 21.01 -7.25
CA ALA A 22 5.63 19.89 -6.83
C ALA A 22 6.55 18.66 -7.03
N GLY A 23 7.17 18.20 -5.95
CA GLY A 23 7.98 17.00 -5.99
C GLY A 23 7.07 15.82 -6.27
N GLU A 24 6.86 15.51 -7.54
CA GLU A 24 6.28 14.24 -7.95
C GLU A 24 7.33 13.17 -7.66
N GLU A 25 7.39 12.74 -6.40
CA GLU A 25 8.24 11.64 -6.00
C GLU A 25 7.69 10.36 -6.63
N SER A 26 8.32 9.94 -7.73
CA SER A 26 7.96 8.71 -8.42
C SER A 26 8.16 7.53 -7.47
N ILE A 27 7.07 6.84 -7.12
CA ILE A 27 7.12 5.64 -6.28
C ILE A 27 7.96 4.56 -6.99
N ARG A 28 9.09 4.20 -6.37
CA ARG A 28 9.98 3.13 -6.83
C ARG A 28 9.82 1.89 -5.97
N LEU A 29 9.60 0.76 -6.62
CA LEU A 29 9.51 -0.53 -5.93
C LEU A 29 10.90 -1.01 -5.49
N LYS A 30 10.95 -1.86 -4.45
CA LYS A 30 12.16 -2.43 -3.88
C LYS A 30 12.98 -3.14 -4.96
N GLU A 31 14.30 -2.99 -4.92
CA GLU A 31 15.17 -3.71 -5.85
C GLU A 31 14.99 -5.23 -5.75
N GLY A 32 14.95 -5.94 -6.87
CA GLY A 32 14.83 -7.39 -6.89
C GLY A 32 14.38 -8.00 -8.22
N MET A 33 14.60 -9.30 -8.36
CA MET A 33 14.07 -10.08 -9.47
C MET A 33 12.54 -9.99 -9.49
N GLY A 34 11.97 -9.61 -10.64
CA GLY A 34 10.53 -9.41 -10.80
C GLY A 34 10.06 -7.97 -10.57
N ARG A 35 10.94 -7.05 -10.13
CA ARG A 35 10.61 -5.63 -9.99
C ARG A 35 10.15 -5.03 -11.32
N ASP A 36 10.93 -5.20 -12.39
CA ASP A 36 10.69 -4.51 -13.66
C ASP A 36 9.38 -4.96 -14.32
N VAL A 37 9.08 -6.26 -14.29
CA VAL A 37 7.79 -6.77 -14.78
C VAL A 37 6.63 -6.30 -13.89
N THR A 38 6.82 -6.20 -12.57
CA THR A 38 5.80 -5.64 -11.66
C THR A 38 5.53 -4.17 -11.97
N THR A 39 6.57 -3.36 -12.12
CA THR A 39 6.46 -1.95 -12.53
C THR A 39 5.76 -1.82 -13.87
N ALA A 40 6.21 -2.57 -14.88
CA ALA A 40 5.67 -2.50 -16.24
C ALA A 40 4.21 -2.92 -16.36
N ARG A 41 3.75 -3.86 -15.52
CA ARG A 41 2.36 -4.36 -15.57
C ARG A 41 1.41 -3.62 -14.64
N CYS A 42 1.83 -3.33 -13.41
CA CYS A 42 0.94 -2.71 -12.42
C CYS A 42 0.74 -1.21 -12.67
N ALA A 43 1.73 -0.52 -13.27
CA ALA A 43 1.64 0.91 -13.57
C ALA A 43 0.75 1.24 -14.78
N VAL A 44 0.20 0.24 -15.47
CA VAL A 44 -0.62 0.45 -16.69
C VAL A 44 -1.96 1.10 -16.35
N CYS A 45 -2.55 0.76 -15.22
CA CYS A 45 -3.92 1.15 -14.88
C CYS A 45 -4.03 2.00 -13.60
N HIS A 46 -3.05 1.92 -12.69
CA HIS A 46 -3.03 2.66 -11.44
C HIS A 46 -1.59 2.90 -10.97
N SER A 47 -1.42 3.76 -9.97
CA SER A 47 -0.14 4.05 -9.35
C SER A 47 0.40 2.86 -8.54
N LEU A 48 1.73 2.79 -8.39
CA LEU A 48 2.42 1.70 -7.67
C LEU A 48 2.37 1.85 -6.14
N ASP A 49 1.94 3.01 -5.64
CA ASP A 49 1.71 3.28 -4.22
C ASP A 49 0.75 2.27 -3.57
N TYR A 50 -0.25 1.78 -4.31
CA TYR A 50 -1.17 0.75 -3.84
C TYR A 50 -0.44 -0.49 -3.33
N ILE A 51 0.68 -0.89 -3.95
CA ILE A 51 1.46 -2.04 -3.48
C ILE A 51 1.97 -1.78 -2.06
N ILE A 52 2.50 -0.59 -1.81
CA ILE A 52 3.08 -0.21 -0.52
C ILE A 52 1.97 -0.02 0.52
N MET A 53 0.86 0.61 0.14
CA MET A 53 -0.26 0.89 1.05
C MET A 53 -0.92 -0.37 1.58
N VAL A 54 -1.08 -1.40 0.75
CA VAL A 54 -1.76 -2.65 1.16
C VAL A 54 -0.80 -3.69 1.73
N ALA A 55 0.50 -3.64 1.41
CA ALA A 55 1.51 -4.58 1.89
C ALA A 55 1.45 -4.94 3.39
N PRO A 56 1.15 -4.02 4.34
CA PRO A 56 1.09 -4.34 5.77
C PRO A 56 0.03 -5.39 6.17
N VAL A 57 -0.90 -5.73 5.28
CA VAL A 57 -1.94 -6.75 5.53
C VAL A 57 -1.91 -7.90 4.53
N MET A 58 -0.88 -7.97 3.69
CA MET A 58 -0.80 -8.94 2.60
C MET A 58 0.23 -10.02 2.90
N ASN A 59 -0.12 -11.27 2.64
CA ASN A 59 0.83 -12.37 2.49
C ASN A 59 0.87 -12.81 1.01
N ARG A 60 1.74 -13.77 0.67
CA ARG A 60 1.87 -14.26 -0.73
C ARG A 60 0.54 -14.73 -1.31
N ALA A 61 -0.27 -15.46 -0.54
CA ALA A 61 -1.58 -15.95 -1.00
C ALA A 61 -2.58 -14.80 -1.24
N ALA A 62 -2.56 -13.75 -0.42
CA ALA A 62 -3.38 -12.55 -0.64
C ALA A 62 -2.93 -11.81 -1.90
N TRP A 63 -1.61 -11.71 -2.15
CA TRP A 63 -1.08 -11.11 -3.37
C TRP A 63 -1.50 -11.89 -4.61
N GLU A 64 -1.46 -13.21 -4.57
CA GLU A 64 -1.93 -14.07 -5.66
C GLU A 64 -3.38 -13.78 -6.01
N LYS A 65 -4.26 -13.69 -5.00
CA LYS A 65 -5.67 -13.32 -5.20
C LYS A 65 -5.83 -11.91 -5.79
N SER A 66 -5.06 -10.93 -5.31
CA SER A 66 -5.10 -9.57 -5.84
C SER A 66 -4.65 -9.50 -7.30
N VAL A 67 -3.55 -10.17 -7.65
CA VAL A 67 -3.04 -10.24 -9.03
C VAL A 67 -4.05 -10.94 -9.94
N ARG A 68 -4.65 -12.05 -9.50
CA ARG A 68 -5.74 -12.70 -10.24
C ARG A 68 -6.92 -11.78 -10.44
N LYS A 69 -7.34 -11.04 -9.42
CA LYS A 69 -8.42 -10.06 -9.54
C LYS A 69 -8.12 -9.00 -10.60
N MET A 70 -6.87 -8.54 -10.71
CA MET A 70 -6.46 -7.61 -11.78
C MET A 70 -6.67 -8.20 -13.17
N ILE A 71 -6.36 -9.49 -13.36
CA ILE A 71 -6.53 -10.18 -14.64
C ILE A 71 -8.01 -10.45 -14.91
N ASP A 72 -8.68 -11.14 -13.99
CA ASP A 72 -9.99 -11.76 -14.21
C ASP A 72 -11.15 -10.77 -14.14
N VAL A 73 -11.04 -9.77 -13.27
CA VAL A 73 -12.14 -8.82 -13.00
C VAL A 73 -11.87 -7.48 -13.67
N PHE A 74 -10.62 -7.00 -13.62
CA PHE A 74 -10.26 -5.69 -14.19
C PHE A 74 -9.66 -5.77 -15.60
N GLY A 75 -9.42 -6.98 -16.13
CA GLY A 75 -9.00 -7.18 -17.52
C GLY A 75 -7.55 -6.79 -17.80
N ALA A 76 -6.66 -6.81 -16.80
CA ALA A 76 -5.26 -6.47 -16.98
C ALA A 76 -4.60 -7.43 -18.00
N PRO A 77 -3.97 -6.92 -19.09
CA PRO A 77 -3.38 -7.75 -20.12
C PRO A 77 -2.02 -8.29 -19.66
N MET A 78 -2.03 -9.43 -18.96
CA MET A 78 -0.83 -10.08 -18.41
C MET A 78 -0.79 -11.57 -18.76
N SER A 79 0.40 -12.08 -19.06
CA SER A 79 0.61 -13.52 -19.22
C SER A 79 0.62 -14.24 -17.87
N GLU A 80 0.35 -15.54 -17.85
CA GLU A 80 0.48 -16.35 -16.62
C GLU A 80 1.92 -16.37 -16.09
N GLN A 81 2.92 -16.24 -16.96
CA GLN A 81 4.32 -16.14 -16.55
C GLN A 81 4.60 -14.83 -15.81
N ASP A 82 4.15 -13.70 -16.37
CA ASP A 82 4.29 -12.39 -15.73
C ASP A 82 3.56 -12.38 -14.39
N ALA A 83 2.33 -12.93 -14.34
CA ALA A 83 1.55 -13.03 -13.11
C ALA A 83 2.30 -13.80 -12.01
N ARG A 84 2.90 -14.95 -12.34
CA ARG A 84 3.71 -15.72 -11.38
C ARG A 84 4.93 -14.93 -10.87
N SER A 85 5.68 -14.29 -11.78
CA SER A 85 6.86 -13.48 -11.40
C SER A 85 6.48 -12.30 -10.51
N ILE A 86 5.33 -11.67 -10.77
CA ILE A 86 4.80 -10.58 -9.94
C ILE A 86 4.43 -11.09 -8.55
N VAL A 87 3.69 -12.20 -8.44
CA VAL A 87 3.30 -12.78 -7.15
C VAL A 87 4.52 -13.19 -6.31
N GLU A 88 5.55 -13.76 -6.94
CA GLU A 88 6.80 -14.09 -6.25
C GLU A 88 7.51 -12.85 -5.72
N TYR A 89 7.63 -11.81 -6.54
CA TYR A 89 8.24 -10.55 -6.16
C TYR A 89 7.47 -9.86 -5.01
N LEU A 90 6.14 -9.73 -5.13
CA LEU A 90 5.29 -9.14 -4.09
C LEU A 90 5.32 -9.98 -2.80
N GLY A 91 5.31 -11.31 -2.93
CA GLY A 91 5.48 -12.27 -1.84
C GLY A 91 6.76 -12.01 -1.06
N LYS A 92 7.88 -11.87 -1.76
CA LYS A 92 9.21 -11.71 -1.16
C LYS A 92 9.46 -10.33 -0.56
N HIS A 93 8.96 -9.28 -1.22
CA HIS A 93 9.36 -7.90 -0.90
C HIS A 93 8.28 -7.11 -0.15
N TYR A 94 7.02 -7.51 -0.24
CA TYR A 94 5.84 -6.75 0.20
C TYR A 94 4.82 -7.59 0.96
N SER A 95 5.25 -8.67 1.60
CA SER A 95 4.39 -9.46 2.47
C SER A 95 4.72 -9.24 3.94
N VAL A 96 3.70 -9.27 4.79
CA VAL A 96 3.92 -9.59 6.20
C VAL A 96 4.57 -10.97 6.26
N SER A 97 5.62 -11.09 7.07
CA SER A 97 6.24 -12.39 7.32
C SER A 97 5.12 -13.34 7.74
N GLU A 98 4.98 -14.45 7.01
CA GLU A 98 3.92 -15.40 7.23
C GLU A 98 4.13 -16.03 8.61
N ALA A 99 3.51 -15.45 9.65
CA ALA A 99 3.26 -16.20 10.86
C ALA A 99 2.44 -17.41 10.43
N PRO A 100 2.87 -18.64 10.76
CA PRO A 100 2.40 -19.84 10.08
C PRO A 100 0.87 -19.92 10.10
N ALA A 101 0.30 -20.15 8.91
CA ALA A 101 -1.13 -20.27 8.62
C ALA A 101 -1.82 -21.49 9.30
N GLN A 102 -1.31 -21.95 10.45
CA GLN A 102 -1.84 -23.06 11.24
C GLN A 102 -2.64 -22.61 12.47
N SER A 103 -2.72 -21.31 12.79
CA SER A 103 -3.47 -20.83 13.95
C SER A 103 -4.89 -20.33 13.66
N ILE A 104 -5.37 -20.40 12.40
CA ILE A 104 -6.76 -20.02 12.03
C ILE A 104 -7.67 -21.26 11.90
N GLN A 105 -7.25 -22.39 12.46
CA GLN A 105 -8.13 -23.57 12.66
C GLN A 105 -7.98 -24.09 14.09
N ALA A 106 -8.28 -23.25 15.07
CA ALA A 106 -8.80 -23.77 16.34
C ALA A 106 -10.30 -24.02 16.13
N PRO A 107 -10.83 -25.22 16.44
CA PRO A 107 -12.27 -25.44 16.39
C PRO A 107 -12.95 -24.46 17.36
N VAL A 108 -13.91 -23.68 16.86
CA VAL A 108 -14.83 -22.95 17.74
C VAL A 108 -15.53 -24.01 18.59
N PRO A 109 -15.31 -24.08 19.91
CA PRO A 109 -16.07 -25.03 20.71
C PRO A 109 -17.54 -24.61 20.61
N ALA A 110 -18.39 -25.55 20.19
CA ALA A 110 -19.83 -25.38 20.29
C ALA A 110 -20.14 -24.94 21.71
N ARG A 111 -20.75 -23.75 21.87
CA ARG A 111 -21.15 -23.23 23.18
C ARG A 111 -22.03 -24.29 23.83
N ALA A 112 -21.49 -24.97 24.84
CA ALA A 112 -22.23 -25.84 25.71
C ALA A 112 -23.43 -25.07 26.25
N ALA A 113 -24.62 -25.64 26.10
CA ALA A 113 -25.85 -25.14 26.67
C ALA A 113 -25.65 -24.96 28.18
N MET A 114 -25.66 -23.70 28.64
CA MET A 114 -25.80 -23.36 30.05
C MET A 114 -27.22 -23.74 30.48
N THR A 115 -27.38 -24.92 31.07
CA THR A 115 -28.56 -25.27 31.86
C THR A 115 -28.52 -24.44 33.15
N MET A 116 -29.11 -23.26 33.13
CA MET A 116 -29.44 -22.55 34.36
C MET A 116 -30.58 -23.30 35.05
N GLY A 117 -30.22 -24.08 36.07
CA GLY A 117 -31.15 -24.55 37.08
C GLY A 117 -31.73 -23.35 37.82
N VAL A 118 -32.99 -23.02 37.50
CA VAL A 118 -33.83 -22.17 38.34
C VAL A 118 -34.27 -23.02 39.53
N THR A 119 -33.54 -22.89 40.65
CA THR A 119 -34.05 -23.27 41.97
C THR A 119 -35.13 -22.26 42.36
N ARG A 120 -36.40 -22.67 42.34
CA ARG A 120 -37.44 -21.99 43.13
C ARG A 120 -37.38 -22.54 44.55
N GLN A 121 -36.88 -21.70 45.46
CA GLN A 121 -37.10 -21.82 46.89
C GLN A 121 -38.05 -20.67 47.26
N THR A 122 -39.22 -20.99 47.82
CA THR A 122 -39.86 -20.35 48.98
C THR A 122 -41.31 -20.85 49.09
N ASP A 123 -41.56 -21.52 50.22
CA ASP A 123 -42.82 -21.84 50.92
C ASP A 123 -43.99 -22.53 50.19
#